data_AF-A0A939UIT0-F1
#
_entry.id   AF-A0A939UIT0-F1
#
_cell.length_a   1.000
_cell.length_b   1.000
_cell.length_c   1.000
_cell.angle_alpha   90.00
_cell.angle_beta   90.00
_cell.angle_gamma   90.00
#
_symmetry.space_group_name_H-M   'P 1'
#
loop_
_entity.id
_entity.type
_entity.pdbx_description
1 polymer ?
#
loop_
_entity_poly.entity_id
_entity_poly.type
_entity_poly.pdbx_seq_one_letter_code
_entity_poly.pdbx_strand_id
1 'polypeptide(L)' 'MDQEQRMKELVQKLNRYAKEYYELDNPTVSDKEYDALYYELVGLEYTLGYSLPESPTHRVGGAP' A
#
# COMPACT_ATOMS: atom_id res chain seq x y z
N MET A 1 5.61 -4.78 -17.57
CA MET A 1 5.82 -3.75 -16.55
C MET A 1 6.79 -4.33 -15.54
N ASP A 2 7.78 -3.55 -15.13
CA ASP A 2 8.74 -3.98 -14.13
C ASP A 2 8.04 -4.16 -12.77
N GLN A 3 8.34 -5.24 -12.03
CA GLN A 3 7.72 -5.53 -10.74
C GLN A 3 8.00 -4.41 -9.73
N GLU A 4 9.19 -3.81 -9.80
CA GLU A 4 9.57 -2.66 -8.99
C GLU A 4 8.70 -1.43 -9.28
N GLN A 5 8.39 -1.20 -10.56
CA GLN A 5 7.54 -0.08 -10.97
C GLN A 5 6.12 -0.26 -10.43
N ARG A 6 5.60 -1.49 -10.50
CA ARG A 6 4.28 -1.82 -9.93
C ARG A 6 4.26 -1.65 -8.42
N MET A 7 5.30 -2.07 -7.72
CA MET A 7 5.44 -1.87 -6.28
C MET A 7 5.41 -0.37 -5.92
N LYS A 8 6.17 0.47 -6.63
CA LYS A 8 6.17 1.94 -6.44
C LYS A 8 4.78 2.54 -6.64
N GLU A 9 4.07 2.13 -7.69
CA GLU A 9 2.71 2.60 -7.95
C GLU A 9 1.73 2.21 -6.84
N LEU A 10 1.80 0.96 -6.36
CA LEU A 10 0.93 0.49 -5.28
C LEU A 10 1.20 1.24 -3.98
N VAL A 11 2.47 1.44 -3.62
CA VAL A 11 2.86 2.25 -2.44
C VAL A 11 2.27 3.66 -2.53
N GLN A 12 2.41 4.34 -3.67
CA GLN A 12 1.86 5.68 -3.84
C GLN A 12 0.33 5.71 -3.73
N LYS A 13 -0.36 4.74 -4.37
CA LYS A 13 -1.82 4.65 -4.31
C LYS A 13 -2.33 4.39 -2.90
N LEU A 14 -1.78 3.39 -2.23
CA LEU A 14 -2.18 3.02 -0.88
C LEU A 14 -1.87 4.14 0.12
N ASN A 15 -0.75 4.85 -0.01
CA ASN A 15 -0.48 6.03 0.82
C ASN A 15 -1.48 7.16 0.57
N ARG A 16 -1.84 7.39 -0.69
CA ARG A 16 -2.88 8.37 -1.04
C ARG A 16 -4.24 7.99 -0.45
N TYR A 17 -4.65 6.73 -0.58
CA TYR A 17 -5.91 6.26 -0.02
C TYR A 17 -5.93 6.32 1.51
N ALA A 18 -4.83 5.94 2.16
CA ALA A 18 -4.70 6.10 3.61
C ALA A 18 -4.81 7.58 4.01
N LYS A 19 -4.19 8.49 3.26
CA LYS A 19 -4.32 9.93 3.49
C LYS A 19 -5.76 10.41 3.32
N GLU A 20 -6.44 9.99 2.26
CA GLU A 20 -7.83 10.34 1.99
C GLU A 20 -8.79 9.81 3.08
N TYR A 21 -8.53 8.61 3.60
CA TYR A 21 -9.29 8.01 4.68
C TYR A 21 -9.05 8.71 6.03
N TYR A 22 -7.78 8.89 6.44
CA TYR A 22 -7.45 9.38 7.78
C TYR A 22 -7.42 10.91 7.91
N GLU A 23 -7.02 11.65 6.86
CA GLU A 23 -6.88 13.11 6.92
C GLU A 23 -8.08 13.85 6.32
N LEU A 24 -8.64 13.33 5.22
CA LEU A 24 -9.66 14.04 4.44
C LEU A 24 -11.09 13.56 4.72
N ASP A 25 -11.26 12.47 5.48
CA ASP A 25 -12.54 11.81 5.74
C ASP A 25 -13.36 11.59 4.45
N ASN A 26 -12.65 11.37 3.34
CA ASN A 26 -13.22 11.27 1.99
C ASN A 26 -12.53 10.14 1.20
N PRO A 27 -12.71 8.88 1.62
CA PRO A 27 -12.09 7.74 0.96
C PRO A 27 -12.59 7.62 -0.49
N THR A 28 -11.67 7.60 -1.45
CA THR A 28 -12.01 7.42 -2.87
C THR A 28 -12.16 5.95 -3.27
N VAL A 29 -11.73 5.03 -2.42
CA VAL A 29 -11.81 3.58 -2.61
C VAL A 29 -12.42 2.92 -1.38
N SER A 30 -13.05 1.77 -1.60
CA SER A 30 -13.55 0.95 -0.50
C SER A 30 -12.43 0.22 0.23
N ASP A 31 -12.66 -0.16 1.48
CA ASP A 31 -11.71 -0.97 2.28
C ASP A 31 -11.29 -2.25 1.53
N LYS A 32 -12.23 -2.89 0.83
CA LYS A 32 -11.95 -4.09 0.03
C LYS A 32 -10.98 -3.83 -1.13
N GLU A 33 -11.10 -2.69 -1.79
CA GLU A 33 -10.17 -2.31 -2.87
C GLU A 33 -8.81 -1.96 -2.30
N TYR A 34 -8.77 -1.27 -1.16
CA TYR A 34 -7.53 -1.00 -0.43
C TYR A 34 -6.83 -2.31 -0.06
N ASP A 35 -7.55 -3.25 0.56
CA ASP A 35 -7.03 -4.55 0.99
C ASP A 35 -6.49 -5.35 -0.21
N ALA A 36 -7.21 -5.37 -1.34
CA ALA A 36 -6.76 -6.07 -2.53
C ALA A 36 -5.42 -5.52 -3.07
N LEU A 37 -5.28 -4.19 -3.12
CA LEU A 37 -4.04 -3.53 -3.54
C LEU A 37 -2.92 -3.73 -2.52
N TYR A 38 -3.26 -3.77 -1.23
CA TYR A 38 -2.32 -4.04 -0.15
C TYR A 38 -1.74 -5.45 -0.25
N TYR A 39 -2.58 -6.47 -0.42
CA TYR A 39 -2.11 -7.84 -0.60
C TYR A 39 -1.27 -8.02 -1.87
N GLU A 40 -1.61 -7.31 -2.95
CA GLU A 40 -0.77 -7.28 -4.15
C GLU A 40 0.62 -6.71 -3.86
N LEU A 41 0.68 -5.60 -3.12
CA LEU A 41 1.95 -5.00 -2.70
C LEU A 41 2.78 -5.95 -1.83
N VAL A 42 2.17 -6.58 -0.83
CA VAL A 42 2.85 -7.57 0.04
C VAL A 42 3.43 -8.72 -0.78
N GLY A 43 2.67 -9.23 -1.77
CA GLY A 43 3.15 -10.29 -2.67
C GLY A 43 4.36 -9.85 -3.50
N LEU A 44 4.36 -8.60 -3.97
CA LEU A 44 5.50 -8.04 -4.70
C LEU A 44 6.72 -7.83 -3.81
N GLU A 45 6.55 -7.28 -2.61
CA GLU A 45 7.64 -7.10 -1.64
C GLU A 45 8.27 -8.45 -1.26
N TYR A 46 7.45 -9.48 -1.07
CA TYR A 46 7.93 -10.84 -0.82
C TYR A 46 8.70 -11.40 -2.02
N THR A 47 8.21 -11.17 -3.24
CA THR A 47 8.85 -11.66 -4.47
C THR A 47 10.17 -10.95 -4.77
N LEU A 48 10.22 -9.63 -4.56
CA LEU A 48 11.41 -8.80 -4.75
C LEU A 48 12.42 -8.97 -3.62
N GLY A 49 11.98 -9.44 -2.45
CA GLY A 49 12.81 -9.61 -1.26
C GLY A 49 13.12 -8.28 -0.55
N TYR A 50 12.46 -7.19 -0.94
CA TYR A 50 12.60 -5.90 -0.30
C TYR A 50 11.29 -5.08 -0.40
N SER A 51 11.12 -4.15 0.52
CA SER A 51 9.98 -3.24 0.62
C SER A 51 10.46 -1.80 0.56
N LEU A 52 9.64 -0.88 0.03
CA LEU A 52 9.97 0.54 0.04
C LEU A 52 9.85 1.13 1.45
N PRO A 53 10.68 2.13 1.83
CA PRO A 53 10.61 2.76 3.16
C PRO A 53 9.29 3.47 3.43
N GLU A 54 8.63 3.96 2.37
CA GLU A 54 7.32 4.61 2.45
C GLU A 54 6.17 3.60 2.32
N SER A 55 6.45 2.30 2.33
CA SER A 55 5.43 1.29 2.12
C SER A 55 4.43 1.28 3.27
N PRO A 56 3.11 1.31 2.98
CA PRO A 56 2.09 1.19 4.01
C PRO A 56 2.12 -0.17 4.73
N THR A 57 2.78 -1.19 4.16
CA THR A 57 2.96 -2.50 4.81
C THR A 57 3.76 -2.41 6.11
N HIS A 58 4.62 -1.40 6.27
CA HIS A 58 5.36 -1.16 7.52
C HIS A 58 4.47 -0.62 8.64
N ARG A 59 3.38 0.08 8.31
CA ARG A 59 2.50 0.70 9.33
C ARG A 59 1.60 -0.33 10.03
N VAL A 60 1.22 -1.40 9.33
CA VAL A 60 0.25 -2.39 9.85
C VAL A 60 0.90 -3.41 10.82
N GLY A 61 2.24 -3.46 10.88
CA GLY A 61 2.99 -4.30 11.83
C GLY A 61 3.33 -3.63 13.17
N GLY A 62 2.83 -2.42 13.43
CA GLY A 62 3.22 -1.60 14.57
C GLY A 62 2.06 -1.13 15.45
N ALA A 63 1.10 -2.00 15.75
CA ALA A 63 0.27 -1.83 16.94
C ALA A 63 0.89 -2.69 18.07
N PRO A 64 1.34 -2.09 19.19
CA PRO A 64 1.77 -2.85 20.37
C PRO A 64 0.63 -3.65 21.00
#